data_AF-A0A2K8P6V5-F1
#
_entry.id   AF-A0A2K8P6V5-F1
#
_cell.length_a   1.000
_cell.length_b   1.000
_cell.length_c   1.000
_cell.angle_alpha   90.00
_cell.angle_beta   90.00
_cell.angle_gamma   90.00
#
_symmetry.space_group_name_H-M   'P 1'
#
loop_
_entity.id
_entity.type
_entity.pdbx_description
1 polymer ?
#
loop_
_entity_poly.entity_id
_entity_poly.type
_entity_poly.pdbx_seq_one_letter_code
_entity_poly.pdbx_strand_id
1 'polypeptide(L)' 'MQLTDVEWEFIGPYLPVGEYGPYPERLRQQFEGVIWRFRTGGQWREMPQEFGAW' A
#
# COMPACT_ATOMS: atom_id res chain seq x y z
N MET A 1 9.21 6.80 -0.77
CA MET A 1 8.55 7.60 -1.83
C MET A 1 7.07 7.34 -1.64
N GLN A 2 6.31 8.39 -1.34
CA GLN A 2 4.85 8.30 -1.31
C GLN A 2 4.34 8.30 -2.75
N LEU A 3 3.27 7.55 -3.01
CA LEU A 3 2.51 7.69 -4.25
C LEU A 3 2.03 9.13 -4.35
N THR A 4 2.08 9.73 -5.53
CA THR A 4 1.40 11.01 -5.74
C THR A 4 -0.12 10.79 -5.74
N ASP A 5 -0.88 11.83 -5.42
CA ASP A 5 -2.35 11.73 -5.42
C ASP A 5 -2.90 11.35 -6.80
N VAL A 6 -2.23 11.80 -7.87
CA VAL A 6 -2.58 11.48 -9.26
C VAL A 6 -2.39 10.00 -9.58
N GLU A 7 -1.25 9.42 -9.17
CA GLU A 7 -1.02 7.98 -9.35
C GLU A 7 -1.98 7.15 -8.49
N TRP A 8 -2.30 7.63 -7.28
CA TRP A 8 -3.27 6.97 -6.42
C TRP A 8 -4.69 6.98 -7.00
N GLU A 9 -5.16 8.11 -7.55
CA GLU A 9 -6.44 8.19 -8.25
C GLU A 9 -6.50 7.28 -9.47
N PHE A 10 -5.37 7.09 -10.16
CA PHE A 10 -5.30 6.17 -11.29
C PHE A 10 -5.39 4.71 -10.84
N ILE A 11 -4.71 4.31 -9.77
CA ILE A 11 -4.61 2.91 -9.33
C ILE A 11 -5.80 2.49 -8.46
N GLY A 12 -6.35 3.40 -7.67
CA GLY A 12 -7.42 3.14 -6.70
C GLY A 12 -8.60 2.34 -7.24
N PRO A 13 -9.14 2.64 -8.44
CA PRO A 13 -10.24 1.88 -9.04
C PRO A 13 -9.91 0.43 -9.40
N TYR A 14 -8.64 0.07 -9.56
CA TYR A 14 -8.20 -1.28 -9.92
C TYR A 14 -7.87 -2.15 -8.72
N LEU A 15 -7.79 -1.57 -7.52
CA LEU A 15 -7.58 -2.34 -6.31
C LEU A 15 -8.88 -3.10 -5.97
N PRO A 16 -8.79 -4.38 -5.55
CA PRO A 16 -9.95 -5.17 -5.15
C PRO A 16 -10.47 -4.71 -3.77
N VAL A 17 -10.96 -3.47 -3.70
CA VAL A 17 -11.44 -2.86 -2.47
C VAL A 17 -12.94 -3.13 -2.33
N GLY A 18 -13.34 -3.74 -1.21
CA GLY A 18 -14.74 -4.08 -0.93
C GLY A 18 -15.12 -5.54 -1.21
N GLU A 19 -14.22 -6.34 -1.77
CA GLU A 19 -14.48 -7.78 -2.02
C GLU A 19 -14.31 -8.64 -0.75
N TYR A 20 -13.47 -8.19 0.21
CA TYR A 20 -13.14 -8.96 1.42
C TYR A 20 -13.31 -8.19 2.76
N GLY A 21 -13.89 -6.99 2.77
CA GLY A 21 -14.09 -6.23 4.00
C GLY A 21 -14.24 -4.72 3.81
N PRO A 22 -14.45 -3.97 4.92
CA PRO A 22 -14.56 -2.51 4.89
C PRO A 22 -13.29 -1.88 4.30
N TYR A 23 -13.45 -0.73 3.65
CA TYR A 23 -12.36 0.02 3.06
C TYR A 23 -11.25 0.23 4.11
N PRO A 24 -10.04 -0.33 3.93
CA PRO A 24 -8.97 -0.10 4.88
C PRO A 24 -8.65 1.40 4.83
N GLU A 25 -8.89 2.13 5.92
CA GLU A 25 -8.51 3.55 6.02
C GLU A 25 -7.02 3.77 5.67
N ARG A 26 -6.22 2.70 5.78
CA ARG A 26 -4.78 2.68 5.52
C ARG A 26 -4.37 1.97 4.21
N LEU A 27 -5.29 1.81 3.24
CA LEU A 27 -5.02 1.07 1.99
C LEU A 27 -3.84 1.66 1.21
N ARG A 28 -3.73 2.99 1.15
CA ARG A 28 -2.61 3.67 0.47
C ARG A 28 -1.28 3.34 1.12
N GLN A 29 -1.20 3.38 2.46
CA GLN A 29 0.02 3.06 3.18
C GLN A 29 0.41 1.59 3.01
N GLN A 30 -0.55 0.66 2.98
CA GLN A 30 -0.27 -0.75 2.71
C GLN A 30 0.28 -0.96 1.30
N PHE A 31 -0.31 -0.29 0.30
CA PHE A 31 0.13 -0.37 -1.08
C PHE A 31 1.53 0.24 -1.28
N GLU A 32 1.82 1.36 -0.62
CA GLU A 32 3.18 1.93 -0.56
C GLU A 32 4.19 0.96 0.09
N GLY A 33 3.78 0.20 1.11
CA GLY A 33 4.58 -0.87 1.70
C GLY A 33 4.91 -2.00 0.72
N VAL A 34 3.93 -2.41 -0.09
CA VAL A 34 4.14 -3.39 -1.17
C VAL A 34 5.16 -2.87 -2.19
N ILE A 35 5.02 -1.61 -2.63
CA ILE A 35 5.97 -0.98 -3.57
C ILE A 35 7.38 -0.91 -2.96
N TRP A 36 7.49 -0.50 -1.70
CA TRP A 36 8.77 -0.47 -0.99
C TRP A 36 9.44 -1.85 -1.01
N ARG A 37 8.66 -2.90 -0.74
CA ARG A 37 9.16 -4.28 -0.74
C ARG A 37 9.67 -4.71 -2.11
N PHE A 38 8.90 -4.47 -3.17
CA PHE A 38 9.32 -4.82 -4.54
C PHE A 38 10.59 -4.08 -4.97
N ARG A 39 10.75 -2.83 -4.54
CA ARG A 39 11.92 -2.02 -4.88
C ARG A 39 13.17 -2.38 -4.07
N THR A 40 12.99 -2.66 -2.79
CA THR A 40 14.10 -2.91 -1.86
C THR A 40 14.53 -4.38 -1.85
N GLY A 41 13.62 -5.29 -2.23
CA GLY A 41 13.83 -6.74 -2.09
C GLY A 41 13.85 -7.23 -0.63
N GLY A 42 13.52 -6.35 0.32
CA GLY A 42 13.59 -6.59 1.75
C GLY A 42 12.49 -7.52 2.26
N GLN A 43 12.69 -8.06 3.46
CA GLN A 43 11.67 -8.86 4.13
C GLN A 43 10.54 -7.97 4.66
N TRP A 44 9.32 -8.52 4.78
CA TRP A 44 8.19 -7.82 5.41
C TRP A 44 8.51 -7.31 6.81
N ARG A 45 9.38 -8.01 7.55
CA ARG A 45 9.79 -7.65 8.92
C ARG A 45 10.68 -6.41 8.97
N GLU A 46 11.32 -6.07 7.86
CA GLU A 46 12.18 -4.88 7.74
C GLU A 46 11.39 -3.68 7.22
N MET A 47 10.11 -3.87 6.88
CA MET A 47 9.30 -2.83 6.33
C MET A 47 8.97 -1.79 7.42
N PRO A 48 9.15 -0.49 7.13
CA PRO A 48 8.82 0.58 8.07
C PRO A 48 7.38 0.52 8.57
N GLN A 49 7.19 0.78 9.88
CA GLN A 49 5.86 0.78 10.54
C GLN A 49 4.89 1.83 9.99
N GLU A 50 5.39 2.84 9.27
CA GLU A 50 4.57 3.85 8.60
C GLU A 50 3.60 3.23 7.57
N PHE A 51 3.99 2.11 6.96
CA PHE A 51 3.19 1.39 5.96
C PHE A 51 2.11 0.46 6.55
N GLY A 52 2.04 0.36 7.88
CA GLY A 52 1.09 -0.47 8.62
C GLY A 52 1.76 -1.53 9.49
N ALA A 53 1.03 -2.01 10.50
CA ALA A 53 1.41 -3.19 11.26
C ALA A 53 1.03 -4.43 10.45
N TRP A 54 2.03 -5.18 9.97
CA TRP A 54 1.86 -6.46 9.29
C TRP A 54 2.05 -7.62 10.25
#